data_AF-A0A5C9CBG9-F1
#
_entry.id   AF-A0A5C9CBG9-F1
#
_cell.length_a   1.000
_cell.length_b   1.000
_cell.length_c   1.000
_cell.angle_alpha   90.00
_cell.angle_beta   90.00
_cell.angle_gamma   90.00
#
_symmetry.space_group_name_H-M   'P 1'
#
loop_
_entity.id
_entity.type
_entity.pdbx_description
1 polymer ?
#
loop_
_entity_poly.entity_id
_entity_poly.type
_entity_poly.pdbx_seq_one_letter_code
_entity_poly.pdbx_strand_id
1 'polypeptide(L)' 'MLMDALHRSLQAADGIAAMAVVVDAKDALAADFYQHFGFIPLNLSASRLFLPMATIAKLFD' A
#
# COMPACT_ATOMS: atom_id res chain seq x y z
N MET A 1 -3.24 -0.33 12.78
CA MET A 1 -2.26 -1.30 12.20
C MET A 1 -2.49 -1.39 10.70
N LEU A 2 -1.49 -1.75 9.88
CA LEU A 2 -1.50 -1.56 8.42
C LEU A 2 -2.77 -2.08 7.71
N MET A 3 -3.21 -3.31 8.02
CA MET A 3 -4.40 -3.91 7.40
C MET A 3 -5.69 -3.09 7.62
N ASP A 4 -5.88 -2.56 8.83
CA ASP A 4 -7.02 -1.69 9.13
C ASP A 4 -6.97 -0.39 8.31
N ALA A 5 -5.77 0.19 8.14
CA ALA A 5 -5.60 1.34 7.26
C ALA A 5 -5.92 1.00 5.79
N LEU A 6 -5.46 -0.14 5.29
CA LEU A 6 -5.75 -0.60 3.92
C LEU A 6 -7.25 -0.84 3.70
N HIS A 7 -7.94 -1.45 4.67
CA HIS A 7 -9.37 -1.69 4.59
C HIS A 7 -10.17 -0.38 4.52
N ARG A 8 -9.83 0.59 5.37
CA ARG A 8 -10.46 1.92 5.35
C ARG A 8 -10.13 2.70 4.07
N SER A 9 -8.91 2.57 3.56
CA SER A 9 -8.53 3.17 2.27
C SER A 9 -9.31 2.57 1.10
N LEU A 10 -9.55 1.26 1.11
CA LEU A 10 -10.38 0.60 0.09
C LEU A 10 -11.81 1.11 0.12
N GLN A 11 -12.43 1.19 1.30
CA GLN A 11 -13.78 1.76 1.46
C GLN A 11 -13.87 3.21 0.98
N ALA A 12 -12.83 4.02 1.23
CA ALA A 12 -12.79 5.40 0.78
C ALA A 12 -12.60 5.52 -0.75
N ALA A 13 -11.92 4.55 -1.37
CA ALA A 13 -11.58 4.57 -2.80
C ALA A 13 -12.82 4.61 -3.70
N ASP A 14 -13.91 3.96 -3.29
CA ASP A 14 -15.19 3.94 -4.04
C ASP A 14 -15.79 5.33 -4.26
N GLY A 15 -15.57 6.26 -3.32
CA GLY A 15 -16.11 7.62 -3.40
C GLY A 15 -15.21 8.64 -4.10
N ILE A 16 -13.92 8.31 -4.30
CA ILE A 16 -12.91 9.27 -4.76
C ILE A 16 -12.06 8.76 -5.94
N ALA A 17 -12.35 7.57 -6.46
CA ALA A 17 -11.60 6.89 -7.52
C ALA A 17 -10.08 6.78 -7.22
N ALA A 18 -9.72 6.43 -5.98
CA ALA A 18 -8.32 6.22 -5.61
C ALA A 18 -7.76 4.96 -6.29
N MET A 19 -6.54 5.04 -6.82
CA MET A 19 -5.93 3.96 -7.59
C MET A 19 -4.91 3.13 -6.78
N ALA A 20 -4.25 3.71 -5.79
CA ALA A 20 -3.23 3.04 -4.98
C ALA A 20 -3.01 3.73 -3.63
N VAL A 21 -2.49 3.00 -2.64
CA VAL A 21 -1.90 3.55 -1.41
C VAL A 21 -0.41 3.72 -1.65
N VAL A 22 0.13 4.90 -1.35
CA VAL A 22 1.57 5.20 -1.44
C VAL A 22 2.11 5.43 -0.04
N VAL A 23 3.28 4.86 0.26
CA VAL A 23 3.98 5.01 1.54
C VAL A 23 5.43 5.43 1.32
N ASP A 24 5.93 6.27 2.22
CA ASP A 24 7.36 6.55 2.36
C ASP A 24 7.89 5.76 3.56
N ALA A 25 8.65 4.70 3.27
CA ALA A 25 9.34 3.88 4.24
C ALA A 25 10.49 4.66 4.89
N LYS A 26 10.53 4.60 6.23
CA LYS A 26 11.53 5.29 7.03
C LYS A 26 12.95 4.75 6.83
N ASP A 27 13.06 3.44 6.60
CA ASP A 27 14.33 2.72 6.43
C ASP A 27 14.09 1.42 5.63
N ALA A 28 15.17 0.69 5.36
CA ALA A 28 15.11 -0.57 4.61
C ALA A 28 14.23 -1.62 5.31
N LEU A 29 14.25 -1.68 6.64
CA LEU A 29 13.43 -2.62 7.40
C LEU A 29 11.94 -2.32 7.23
N ALA A 30 11.55 -1.05 7.24
CA ALA A 30 10.19 -0.62 6.95
C ALA A 30 9.80 -0.93 5.49
N ALA A 31 10.71 -0.73 4.53
CA ALA A 31 10.47 -1.08 3.13
C ALA A 31 10.22 -2.58 2.96
N ASP A 32 11.00 -3.43 3.62
CA ASP A 32 10.83 -4.89 3.60
C ASP A 32 9.51 -5.31 4.26
N PHE A 33 9.14 -4.66 5.37
CA PHE A 33 7.83 -4.87 6.00
C PHE A 33 6.68 -4.57 5.03
N TYR A 34 6.69 -3.43 4.33
CA TYR A 34 5.64 -3.10 3.37
C TYR A 34 5.63 -4.06 2.17
N GLN A 35 6.80 -4.45 1.66
CA GLN A 35 6.92 -5.41 0.56
C GLN A 35 6.32 -6.78 0.92
N HIS A 36 6.39 -7.19 2.19
CA HIS A 36 5.73 -8.42 2.65
C HIS A 36 4.20 -8.38 2.49
N PHE A 37 3.59 -7.19 2.54
CA PHE A 37 2.15 -6.98 2.27
C PHE A 37 1.86 -6.72 0.78
N GLY A 38 2.84 -6.93 -0.11
CA GLY A 38 2.69 -6.79 -1.56
C GLY A 38 2.92 -5.38 -2.11
N PHE A 39 3.41 -4.44 -1.29
CA PHE A 39 3.82 -3.13 -1.79
C PHE A 39 5.02 -3.26 -2.74
N ILE A 40 5.06 -2.40 -3.76
CA ILE A 40 6.08 -2.42 -4.81
C ILE A 40 6.85 -1.08 -4.78
N PRO A 41 8.19 -1.06 -4.91
CA PRO A 41 8.95 0.18 -5.03
C PRO A 41 8.49 1.02 -6.23
N LEU A 42 8.27 2.32 -6.00
CA LEU A 42 7.81 3.25 -7.05
C LEU A 42 8.98 3.76 -7.91
N ASN A 43 10.19 3.81 -7.35
CA ASN A 43 11.40 4.22 -8.05
C ASN A 43 12.60 3.37 -7.58
N LEU A 44 13.79 3.64 -8.15
CA LEU A 44 15.03 2.96 -7.76
C LEU A 44 15.42 3.19 -6.29
N SER A 45 14.88 4.24 -5.66
CA SER A 45 15.05 4.50 -4.23
C SER A 45 13.97 3.74 -3.46
N ALA A 46 14.35 2.66 -2.79
CA ALA A 46 13.45 1.76 -2.05
C ALA A 46 12.58 2.43 -0.94
N SER A 47 12.76 3.73 -0.69
CA SER A 47 12.01 4.49 0.30
C SER A 47 10.56 4.72 -0.08
N ARG A 48 10.19 4.82 -1.37
CA ARG A 48 8.78 5.04 -1.75
C ARG A 48 8.18 3.79 -2.36
N LEU A 49 7.09 3.30 -1.76
CA LEU A 49 6.38 2.12 -2.23
C LEU A 49 4.91 2.43 -2.49
N PHE A 50 4.28 1.63 -3.33
CA PHE A 50 2.84 1.72 -3.58
C PHE A 50 2.17 0.35 -3.66
N LEU A 51 0.89 0.31 -3.31
CA LEU A 51 0.04 -0.87 -3.39
C LEU A 51 -1.26 -0.51 -4.13
N PRO A 52 -1.52 -1.09 -5.33
CA PRO A 52 -2.75 -0.83 -6.08
C PRO A 52 -4.01 -1.22 -5.31
N MET A 53 -5.10 -0.45 -5.46
CA MET A 53 -6.38 -0.77 -4.81
C MET A 53 -6.93 -2.13 -5.24
N ALA A 54 -6.71 -2.54 -6.49
CA ALA A 54 -7.08 -3.87 -6.96
C ALA A 54 -6.35 -5.00 -6.22
N THR A 55 -5.12 -4.77 -5.77
CA THR A 55 -4.39 -5.73 -4.92
C THR A 55 -4.91 -5.68 -3.50
N ILE A 56 -5.27 -4.50 -2.99
CA ILE A 56 -5.88 -4.34 -1.67
C ILE A 56 -7.22 -5.06 -1.59
N ALA A 57 -8.07 -4.97 -2.62
CA ALA A 57 -9.34 -5.68 -2.69
C ALA A 57 -9.16 -7.20 -2.50
N LYS A 58 -8.20 -7.80 -3.21
CA LYS A 58 -7.86 -9.23 -3.09
C LYS A 58 -7.36 -9.66 -1.72
N LEU A 59 -6.92 -8.74 -0.86
CA LEU A 59 -6.51 -9.07 0.51
C LEU A 59 -7.71 -9.22 1.46
N PHE A 60 -8.90 -8.79 1.05
CA PHE A 60 -10.14 -8.84 1.85
C PHE A 60 -11.26 -9.66 1.19
N ASP A 61 -11.00 -10.25 0.03
CA ASP A 61 -11.83 -11.28 -0.62
C ASP A 61 -11.64 -12.65 0.08
#